data_AF-A0A523J3I7-F1
#
_entry.id   AF-A0A523J3I7-F1
#
_cell.length_a   1.000
_cell.length_b   1.000
_cell.length_c   1.000
_cell.angle_alpha   90.00
_cell.angle_beta   90.00
_cell.angle_gamma   90.00
#
_symmetry.space_group_name_H-M   'P 1'
#
loop_
_entity.id
_entity.type
_entity.pdbx_description
1 polymer ?
#
loop_
_entity_poly.entity_id
_entity_poly.type
_entity_poly.pdbx_seq_one_letter_code
_entity_poly.pdbx_strand_id
1 'polypeptide(L)'
;MFRTSNFDEDLSRNMRDPEFARGFFLLQMNFPDEDPMTIEETLIFTIKSIGTTDFANLVGERKQSIDKFLKGVRKPKRETLDKFLKPFGLKTVLSVEEVA
;
A
#
# COMPACT_ATOMS: atom_id res chain seq x y z
N MET A 1 21.70 3.29 19.82
CA MET A 1 20.52 2.59 19.29
C MET A 1 20.46 2.87 17.79
N PHE A 2 21.15 2.05 16.97
CA PHE A 2 21.31 2.24 15.52
C PHE A 2 20.63 1.08 14.77
N ARG A 3 19.32 0.92 14.95
CA ARG A 3 18.55 -0.17 14.31
C ARG A 3 17.55 0.31 13.25
N THR A 4 17.25 1.61 13.21
CA THR A 4 16.21 2.17 12.36
C THR A 4 16.64 2.37 10.90
N SER A 5 17.86 2.85 10.64
CA SER A 5 18.28 3.15 9.24
C SER A 5 18.35 1.91 8.36
N ASN A 6 18.92 0.80 8.87
CA ASN A 6 19.06 -0.42 8.08
C ASN A 6 17.72 -1.13 7.92
N PHE A 7 16.85 -1.07 8.94
CA PHE A 7 15.53 -1.69 8.87
C PHE A 7 14.64 -1.02 7.83
N ASP A 8 14.63 0.31 7.78
CA ASP A 8 13.84 1.07 6.80
C ASP A 8 14.37 0.87 5.36
N GLU A 9 15.69 0.81 5.19
CA GLU A 9 16.31 0.52 3.89
C GLU A 9 16.04 -0.90 3.40
N ASP A 10 16.17 -1.90 4.27
CA ASP A 10 15.91 -3.30 3.93
C ASP A 10 14.41 -3.50 3.63
N LEU A 11 13.53 -2.85 4.39
CA LEU A 11 12.09 -2.85 4.13
C LEU A 11 11.77 -2.19 2.78
N SER A 12 12.36 -1.03 2.48
CA SER A 12 12.19 -0.36 1.18
C SER A 12 12.59 -1.25 0.01
N ARG A 13 13.73 -1.97 0.13
CA ARG A 13 14.19 -2.92 -0.89
C ARG A 13 13.21 -4.08 -1.07
N ASN A 14 12.75 -4.66 0.04
CA ASN A 14 11.82 -5.79 -0.01
C ASN A 14 10.45 -5.39 -0.53
N MET A 15 9.95 -4.19 -0.23
CA MET A 15 8.65 -3.71 -0.72
C MET A 15 8.59 -3.54 -2.26
N ARG A 16 9.75 -3.51 -2.94
CA ARG A 16 9.79 -3.52 -4.41
C ARG A 16 9.49 -4.89 -5.02
N ASP A 17 9.63 -5.96 -4.23
CA ASP A 17 9.20 -7.31 -4.62
C ASP A 17 7.67 -7.44 -4.45
N PRO A 18 6.92 -7.71 -5.53
CA PRO A 18 5.48 -7.84 -5.46
C PRO A 18 4.98 -8.93 -4.50
N GLU A 19 5.73 -10.03 -4.33
CA GLU A 19 5.34 -11.12 -3.42
C GLU A 19 5.48 -10.68 -1.96
N PHE A 20 6.60 -10.03 -1.62
CA PHE A 20 6.79 -9.45 -0.30
C PHE A 20 5.74 -8.39 0.03
N ALA A 21 5.50 -7.45 -0.90
CA ALA A 21 4.49 -6.41 -0.72
C ALA A 21 3.08 -7.01 -0.53
N ARG A 22 2.73 -8.05 -1.28
CA ARG A 22 1.47 -8.79 -1.07
C ARG A 22 1.38 -9.37 0.34
N GLY A 23 2.45 -10.01 0.82
CA GLY A 23 2.52 -10.53 2.19
C GLY A 23 2.32 -9.43 3.23
N PHE A 24 2.93 -8.27 3.02
CA PHE A 24 2.74 -7.09 3.87
C PHE A 24 1.28 -6.62 3.90
N PHE A 25 0.61 -6.48 2.74
CA PHE A 25 -0.82 -6.14 2.68
C PHE A 25 -1.69 -7.13 3.46
N LEU A 26 -1.46 -8.43 3.27
CA LEU A 26 -2.24 -9.46 3.96
C LEU A 26 -1.99 -9.46 5.45
N LEU A 27 -0.76 -9.16 5.89
CA LEU A 27 -0.43 -9.11 7.31
C LEU A 27 -1.10 -7.91 7.98
N GLN A 28 -0.94 -6.71 7.41
CA GLN A 28 -1.51 -5.48 7.97
C GLN A 28 -3.05 -5.47 8.01
N MET A 29 -3.69 -6.16 7.06
CA MET A 29 -5.15 -6.21 6.97
C MET A 29 -5.78 -7.36 7.75
N ASN A 30 -5.10 -8.51 7.91
CA ASN A 30 -5.68 -9.69 8.57
C ASN A 30 -5.14 -9.97 9.99
N PHE A 31 -4.06 -9.31 10.39
CA PHE A 31 -3.54 -9.37 11.76
C PHE A 31 -3.69 -7.98 12.40
N PRO A 32 -4.93 -7.60 12.78
CA PRO A 32 -5.14 -6.42 13.60
C PRO A 32 -4.54 -6.68 14.98
N ASP A 33 -3.34 -6.16 15.23
CA ASP A 33 -3.13 -5.54 16.54
C ASP A 33 -4.11 -4.35 16.65
N GLU A 34 -4.32 -3.79 17.85
CA GLU A 34 -5.46 -2.92 18.26
C GLU A 34 -5.91 -1.78 17.32
N ASP A 35 -5.20 -1.48 16.23
CA ASP A 35 -5.56 -0.52 15.19
C ASP A 35 -5.14 -1.01 13.76
N PRO A 36 -5.94 -1.83 13.06
CA PRO A 36 -5.62 -2.29 11.71
C PRO A 36 -5.55 -1.13 10.71
N MET A 37 -4.47 -1.09 9.92
CA MET A 37 -4.38 -0.14 8.83
C MET A 37 -5.43 -0.43 7.76
N THR A 38 -6.07 0.64 7.30
CA THR A 38 -6.93 0.58 6.12
C THR A 38 -6.12 0.25 4.85
N ILE A 39 -6.82 -0.16 3.79
CA ILE A 39 -6.22 -0.36 2.46
C ILE A 39 -5.51 0.92 1.99
N GLU A 40 -6.09 2.09 2.26
CA GLU A 40 -5.52 3.37 1.86
C GLU A 40 -4.22 3.67 2.61
N GLU A 41 -4.18 3.47 3.92
CA GLU A 41 -2.98 3.67 4.74
C GLU A 41 -1.87 2.70 4.34
N THR A 42 -2.21 1.42 4.13
CA THR A 42 -1.27 0.39 3.68
C THR A 42 -0.69 0.74 2.30
N LEU A 43 -1.52 1.25 1.39
CA LEU A 43 -1.07 1.75 0.09
C LEU A 43 -0.15 2.97 0.23
N ILE A 44 -0.50 3.94 1.07
CA ILE A 44 0.34 5.12 1.32
C ILE A 44 1.70 4.71 1.85
N PHE A 45 1.74 3.78 2.81
CA PHE A 45 2.99 3.24 3.35
C PHE A 45 3.82 2.58 2.24
N THR A 46 3.20 1.66 1.50
CA THR A 46 3.83 0.94 0.39
C THR A 46 4.43 1.89 -0.66
N ILE A 47 3.68 2.91 -1.07
CA ILE A 47 4.15 3.90 -2.06
C ILE A 47 5.34 4.70 -1.52
N LYS A 48 5.32 5.06 -0.24
CA LYS A 48 6.44 5.77 0.40
C LYS A 48 7.69 4.88 0.50
N SER A 49 7.52 3.59 0.80
CA SER A 49 8.61 2.63 0.88
C SER A 49 9.22 2.31 -0.49
N ILE A 50 8.41 2.17 -1.54
CA ILE A 50 8.86 1.88 -2.91
C ILE A 50 9.43 3.13 -3.59
N GLY A 51 8.80 4.28 -3.34
CA GLY A 51 9.03 5.55 -4.04
C GLY A 51 7.92 5.85 -5.05
N THR A 52 7.44 7.10 -5.07
CA THR A 52 6.30 7.51 -5.91
C THR A 52 6.51 7.26 -7.40
N THR A 53 7.72 7.51 -7.92
CA THR A 53 8.03 7.33 -9.35
C THR A 53 8.04 5.85 -9.72
N ASP A 54 8.71 5.03 -8.91
CA ASP A 54 8.81 3.58 -9.13
C ASP A 54 7.44 2.93 -9.04
N PHE A 55 6.63 3.33 -8.05
CA PHE A 55 5.25 2.87 -7.94
C PHE A 55 4.38 3.30 -9.12
N ALA A 56 4.48 4.55 -9.58
CA ALA A 56 3.72 5.04 -10.73
C ALA A 56 4.01 4.23 -12.00
N ASN A 57 5.28 3.86 -12.21
CA ASN A 57 5.70 2.97 -13.28
C ASN A 57 5.13 1.56 -13.10
N LEU A 58 5.19 1.01 -11.88
CA LEU A 58 4.68 -0.31 -11.54
C LEU A 58 3.18 -0.48 -11.85
N VAL A 59 2.35 0.52 -11.54
CA VAL A 59 0.90 0.47 -11.77
C VAL A 59 0.46 1.05 -13.13
N GLY A 60 1.39 1.59 -13.92
CA GLY A 60 1.07 2.27 -15.19
C GLY A 60 0.18 3.51 -14.99
N GLU A 61 0.54 4.38 -14.06
CA GLU A 61 -0.14 5.65 -13.77
C GLU A 61 0.80 6.85 -13.87
N ARG A 62 0.21 8.03 -13.98
CA ARG A 62 1.00 9.27 -13.91
C ARG A 62 1.42 9.52 -12.46
N LYS A 63 2.68 9.91 -12.25
CA LYS A 63 3.19 10.36 -10.93
C LYS A 63 2.26 11.39 -10.27
N GLN A 64 1.70 12.32 -11.05
CA GLN A 64 0.75 13.32 -10.52
C GLN A 64 -0.53 12.71 -9.95
N SER A 65 -1.01 11.58 -10.49
CA SER A 65 -2.15 10.84 -9.94
C SER A 65 -1.80 10.26 -8.57
N ILE A 66 -0.61 9.66 -8.45
CA ILE A 66 -0.11 9.10 -7.20
C ILE A 66 0.13 10.20 -6.15
N ASP A 67 0.74 11.33 -6.55
CA ASP A 67 0.95 12.48 -5.66
C ASP A 67 -0.37 13.04 -5.10
N LYS A 68 -1.44 13.05 -5.91
CA LYS A 68 -2.77 13.49 -5.46
C LYS A 68 -3.39 12.51 -4.45
N PHE A 69 -3.19 11.21 -4.67
CA PHE A 69 -3.62 10.17 -3.73
C PHE A 69 -2.89 10.31 -2.39
N LEU A 70 -1.56 10.43 -2.41
CA LEU A 70 -0.75 10.62 -1.19
C LEU A 70 -1.11 11.86 -0.39
N LYS A 71 -1.58 12.92 -1.05
CA LYS A 71 -2.02 14.17 -0.41
C LYS A 71 -3.46 14.13 0.11
N GLY A 72 -4.18 13.03 -0.07
CA GLY A 72 -5.58 12.92 0.36
C GLY A 72 -6.53 13.88 -0.37
N VAL A 73 -6.13 14.40 -1.54
CA VAL A 73 -6.91 15.44 -2.25
C VAL A 73 -8.25 14.91 -2.74
N ARG A 74 -8.36 13.58 -2.93
CA ARG A 74 -9.58 12.89 -3.35
C ARG A 74 -9.65 11.52 -2.70
N LYS A 75 -10.84 11.10 -2.28
CA LYS A 75 -11.11 9.69 -1.95
C LYS A 75 -10.96 8.84 -3.22
N PRO A 76 -10.09 7.83 -3.22
CA PRO A 76 -9.91 6.96 -4.39
C PRO A 76 -11.19 6.18 -4.66
N LYS A 77 -11.52 5.99 -5.94
CA LYS A 77 -12.57 5.04 -6.32
C LYS A 77 -12.05 3.61 -6.11
N ARG A 78 -12.97 2.66 -5.94
CA ARG A 78 -12.65 1.23 -5.92
C ARG A 78 -11.77 0.81 -7.11
N GLU A 79 -12.11 1.29 -8.32
CA GLU A 79 -11.31 1.06 -9.54
C GLU A 79 -9.86 1.54 -9.42
N THR A 80 -9.63 2.65 -8.72
CA THR A 80 -8.28 3.19 -8.46
C THR A 80 -7.52 2.30 -7.50
N LEU A 81 -8.18 1.88 -6.40
CA LEU A 81 -7.59 0.95 -5.44
C LEU A 81 -7.24 -0.38 -6.09
N ASP A 82 -8.14 -0.95 -6.88
CA ASP A 82 -7.90 -2.18 -7.64
C ASP A 82 -6.72 -2.04 -8.60
N LYS A 83 -6.60 -0.89 -9.28
CA LYS A 83 -5.44 -0.62 -10.15
C LYS A 83 -4.14 -0.58 -9.37
N PHE A 84 -4.14 0.00 -8.18
CA PHE A 84 -2.95 0.08 -7.31
C PHE A 84 -2.57 -1.26 -6.68
N LEU A 85 -3.55 -2.11 -6.41
CA LEU A 85 -3.36 -3.43 -5.82
C LEU A 85 -3.00 -4.51 -6.85
N LYS A 86 -3.36 -4.31 -8.12
CA LYS A 86 -3.17 -5.28 -9.21
C LYS A 86 -1.73 -5.80 -9.34
N PRO A 87 -0.65 -4.99 -9.26
CA PRO A 87 0.71 -5.50 -9.37
C PRO A 87 1.08 -6.50 -8.26
N PHE A 88 0.40 -6.44 -7.13
CA PHE A 88 0.61 -7.34 -5.99
C PHE A 88 -0.33 -8.57 -6.03
N GLY A 89 -1.08 -8.75 -7.13
CA GLY A 89 -2.06 -9.83 -7.23
C GLY A 89 -3.25 -9.67 -6.27
N LEU A 90 -3.54 -8.44 -5.83
CA LEU A 90 -4.60 -8.11 -4.89
C LEU A 90 -5.73 -7.34 -5.58
N LYS A 91 -6.92 -7.40 -5.01
CA LYS A 91 -8.08 -6.61 -5.40
C LYS A 91 -8.94 -6.31 -4.18
N THR A 92 -9.67 -5.20 -4.22
CA THR A 92 -10.69 -4.90 -3.22
C THR A 92 -11.89 -5.85 -3.38
N VAL A 93 -12.41 -6.32 -2.26
CA VAL A 93 -13.68 -7.05 -2.18
C VAL A 93 -14.62 -6.28 -1.27
N LEU A 94 -15.91 -6.33 -1.56
CA LEU A 94 -16.92 -5.79 -0.65
C LEU A 94 -17.12 -6.82 0.47
N SER A 95 -16.74 -6.47 1.69
CA SER A 95 -17.01 -7.27 2.89
C SER A 95 -18.09 -6.59 3.74
N VAL A 96 -18.71 -7.37 4.62
CA VAL A 96 -19.65 -6.90 5.65
C VAL A 96 -19.10 -7.37 6.98
N GLU A 97 -19.13 -6.50 7.98
CA GLU A 97 -18.72 -6.80 9.34
C GLU A 97 -19.92 -6.73 10.27
N GLU A 98 -19.93 -7.55 11.32
CA GLU A 98 -20.96 -7.51 12.36
C GLU A 98 -20.80 -6.22 13.16
N VAL A 99 -21.88 -5.44 13.25
CA VAL A 99 -21.91 -4.26 14.12
C VAL A 99 -22.22 -4.76 15.53
N ALA A 100 -21.25 -4.63 16.43
CA ALA A 100 -21.42 -4.90 17.86
C ALA A 100 -22.29 -3.83 18.55
#